data_AF-A0A845U382-F1
#
_entry.id   AF-A0A845U382-F1
#
_cell.length_a   1.000
_cell.length_b   1.000
_cell.length_c   1.000
_cell.angle_alpha   90.00
_cell.angle_beta   90.00
_cell.angle_gamma   90.00
#
_symmetry.space_group_name_H-M   'P 1'
#
loop_
_entity.id
_entity.type
_entity.pdbx_description
1 polymer ?
#
loop_
_entity_poly.entity_id
_entity_poly.type
_entity_poly.pdbx_seq_one_letter_code
_entity_poly.pdbx_strand_id
1 'polypeptide(L)'
;MRTLVIGGHSRSVGKTSLVVDLIRAFPEAGWTAVKITQYGHSLCSAHGEPCDCAPRDHAVALDEEMDRSGRTDTSRFLVAGAKRSLWLRTPQGELADGMPALREALSGAENVILESNAILQLLRPQLYLAVLEPSQEDFKATALRYL
;
A
#
# COMPACT_ATOMS: atom_id res chain seq x y z
N MET A 1 16.06 -3.84 7.60
CA MET A 1 15.04 -3.20 6.76
C MET A 1 14.52 -1.93 7.42
N ARG A 2 14.62 -0.78 6.75
CA ARG A 2 13.96 0.48 7.12
C ARG A 2 12.61 0.55 6.42
N THR A 3 11.63 1.16 7.06
CA THR A 3 10.24 1.22 6.63
C THR A 3 9.73 2.65 6.67
N LEU A 4 9.22 3.09 5.53
CA LEU A 4 8.49 4.32 5.35
C LEU A 4 7.04 3.96 5.02
N VAL A 5 6.09 4.43 5.81
CA VAL A 5 4.67 4.22 5.54
C VAL A 5 4.07 5.52 5.01
N ILE A 6 3.42 5.44 3.86
CA ILE A 6 2.61 6.50 3.27
C ILE A 6 1.13 6.16 3.49
N GLY A 7 0.51 6.92 4.38
CA GLY A 7 -0.91 6.86 4.65
C GLY A 7 -1.65 8.07 4.09
N GLY A 8 -2.94 8.13 4.35
CA GLY A 8 -3.77 9.26 4.01
C GLY A 8 -5.21 9.07 4.44
N HIS A 9 -5.91 10.18 4.63
CA HIS A 9 -7.24 10.16 5.23
C HIS A 9 -8.30 9.42 4.40
N SER A 10 -8.23 9.53 3.06
CA SER A 10 -9.17 8.90 2.13
C SER A 10 -8.48 8.17 0.96
N ARG A 11 -9.29 7.70 -0.01
CA ARG A 11 -8.82 7.24 -1.33
C ARG A 11 -8.52 8.42 -2.23
N SER A 12 -7.64 8.21 -3.20
CA SER A 12 -7.34 9.22 -4.23
C SER A 12 -6.83 10.57 -3.72
N VAL A 13 -6.36 10.62 -2.46
CA VAL A 13 -5.78 11.82 -1.82
C VAL A 13 -4.31 12.07 -2.20
N GLY A 14 -3.77 11.39 -3.23
CA GLY A 14 -2.39 11.59 -3.69
C GLY A 14 -1.31 10.69 -3.07
N LYS A 15 -1.65 9.71 -2.23
CA LYS A 15 -0.68 8.77 -1.62
C LYS A 15 0.26 8.11 -2.64
N THR A 16 -0.31 7.50 -3.68
CA THR A 16 0.47 6.82 -4.74
C THR A 16 1.40 7.79 -5.46
N SER A 17 0.96 9.03 -5.70
CA SER A 17 1.82 10.05 -6.32
C SER A 17 3.01 10.39 -5.42
N LEU A 18 2.79 10.58 -4.12
CA LEU A 18 3.89 10.80 -3.16
C LEU A 18 4.86 9.61 -3.10
N VAL A 19 4.35 8.37 -3.10
CA VAL A 19 5.19 7.17 -3.15
C VAL A 19 6.07 7.17 -4.40
N VAL A 20 5.49 7.44 -5.57
CA VAL A 20 6.22 7.52 -6.85
C VAL A 20 7.28 8.61 -6.83
N ASP A 21 6.97 9.79 -6.33
CA ASP A 21 7.90 10.91 -6.29
C ASP A 21 9.07 10.65 -5.34
N LEU A 22 8.83 10.02 -4.19
CA LEU A 22 9.88 9.61 -3.26
C LEU A 22 10.80 8.54 -3.84
N ILE A 23 10.25 7.54 -4.55
CA ILE A 23 11.06 6.52 -5.21
C ILE A 23 11.98 7.16 -6.26
N ARG A 24 11.45 8.09 -7.08
CA ARG A 24 12.22 8.81 -8.10
C ARG A 24 13.27 9.74 -7.51
N ALA A 25 12.98 10.38 -6.38
CA ALA A 25 13.88 11.33 -5.74
C ALA A 25 15.08 10.65 -5.07
N PHE A 26 14.94 9.39 -4.64
CA PHE A 26 15.97 8.64 -3.91
C PHE A 26 16.22 7.24 -4.53
N PRO A 27 16.67 7.15 -5.79
CA PRO A 27 16.88 5.87 -6.46
C PRO A 27 17.94 4.98 -5.78
N GLU A 28 18.95 5.58 -5.16
CA GLU A 28 20.03 4.92 -4.44
C GLU A 28 19.56 4.16 -3.19
N ALA A 29 18.40 4.53 -2.64
CA ALA A 29 17.82 3.81 -1.50
C ALA A 29 17.34 2.40 -1.88
N GLY A 30 17.23 2.07 -3.18
CA GLY A 30 16.95 0.71 -3.63
C GLY A 30 15.62 0.17 -3.11
N TRP A 31 14.55 0.95 -3.23
CA TRP A 31 13.24 0.69 -2.66
C TRP A 31 12.61 -0.64 -3.09
N THR A 32 12.07 -1.38 -2.12
CA THR A 32 10.97 -2.32 -2.36
C THR A 32 9.67 -1.62 -2.00
N ALA A 33 8.78 -1.45 -2.97
CA ALA A 33 7.49 -0.79 -2.78
C ALA A 33 6.38 -1.81 -2.48
N VAL A 34 5.47 -1.49 -1.56
CA VAL A 34 4.35 -2.37 -1.20
C VAL A 34 3.06 -1.57 -1.19
N LYS A 35 2.10 -1.97 -2.02
CA LYS A 35 0.71 -1.54 -1.89
C LYS A 35 -0.04 -2.54 -1.03
N ILE A 36 -0.82 -2.07 -0.06
CA ILE A 36 -1.69 -2.93 0.75
C ILE A 36 -3.14 -2.50 0.55
N THR A 37 -3.99 -3.45 0.19
CA THR A 37 -5.43 -3.21 -0.02
C THR A 37 -6.24 -4.18 0.82
N GLN A 38 -7.00 -3.68 1.78
CA GLN A 38 -8.01 -4.49 2.46
C GLN A 38 -9.33 -4.39 1.70
N TYR A 39 -9.91 -5.53 1.33
CA TYR A 39 -11.16 -5.62 0.58
C TYR A 39 -12.30 -6.21 1.42
N GLY A 40 -13.55 -6.02 0.96
CA GLY A 40 -14.75 -6.35 1.73
C GLY A 40 -15.36 -5.13 2.45
N HIS A 41 -16.68 -5.19 2.65
CA HIS A 41 -17.59 -4.22 3.29
C HIS A 41 -17.42 -2.73 2.94
N SER A 42 -18.35 -2.18 2.14
CA SER A 42 -18.68 -0.73 1.93
C SER A 42 -17.54 0.24 1.60
N LEU A 43 -16.30 -0.25 1.63
CA LEU A 43 -15.11 0.47 1.30
C LEU A 43 -14.85 0.21 -0.17
N CYS A 44 -14.59 -1.01 -0.63
CA CYS A 44 -14.05 -1.22 -1.98
C CYS A 44 -14.98 -0.89 -3.15
N SER A 45 -16.27 -0.77 -2.89
CA SER A 45 -17.26 -0.28 -3.83
C SER A 45 -18.13 0.75 -3.10
N ALA A 46 -18.22 1.96 -3.66
CA ALA A 46 -19.17 2.97 -3.17
C ALA A 46 -20.64 2.47 -3.23
N HIS A 47 -20.88 1.36 -3.95
CA HIS A 47 -22.19 0.81 -4.26
C HIS A 47 -22.34 -0.70 -4.03
N GLY A 48 -21.42 -1.35 -3.29
CA GLY A 48 -21.57 -2.79 -2.95
C GLY A 48 -21.32 -3.79 -4.09
N GLU A 49 -20.91 -3.32 -5.27
CA GLU A 49 -20.49 -4.16 -6.39
C GLU A 49 -19.22 -4.99 -6.05
N PRO A 50 -19.02 -6.18 -6.64
CA PRO A 50 -17.79 -6.93 -6.54
C PRO A 50 -16.61 -6.10 -7.06
N CYS A 51 -15.57 -5.86 -6.24
CA CYS A 51 -14.35 -5.21 -6.72
C CYS A 51 -13.43 -6.25 -7.39
N ASP A 52 -12.68 -5.85 -8.42
CA ASP A 52 -11.55 -6.61 -8.97
C ASP A 52 -10.37 -6.74 -7.99
N CYS A 53 -10.52 -6.22 -6.77
CA CYS A 53 -9.51 -6.25 -5.72
C CYS A 53 -9.54 -7.51 -4.85
N ALA A 54 -10.61 -8.30 -4.91
CA ALA A 54 -10.70 -9.60 -4.25
C ALA A 54 -9.97 -10.66 -5.11
N PRO A 55 -9.02 -11.42 -4.55
CA PRO A 55 -8.44 -12.57 -5.24
C PRO A 55 -9.52 -13.64 -5.47
N ARG A 56 -9.41 -14.38 -6.58
CA ARG A 56 -10.41 -15.38 -6.97
C ARG A 56 -10.30 -16.69 -6.17
N ASP A 57 -9.09 -17.04 -5.75
CA ASP A 57 -8.78 -18.38 -5.25
C ASP A 57 -8.47 -18.42 -3.75
N HIS A 58 -8.05 -17.30 -3.15
CA HIS A 58 -7.56 -17.24 -1.76
C HIS A 58 -7.95 -15.93 -1.08
N ALA A 59 -8.21 -15.96 0.23
CA ALA A 59 -8.51 -14.75 1.01
C ALA A 59 -7.32 -13.78 1.06
N VAL A 60 -6.09 -14.30 1.11
CA VAL A 60 -4.88 -13.48 1.09
C VAL A 60 -4.17 -13.71 -0.23
N ALA A 61 -3.74 -12.63 -0.89
CA ALA A 61 -2.91 -12.71 -2.08
C ALA A 61 -1.80 -11.66 -2.04
N LEU A 62 -0.57 -12.11 -2.33
CA LEU A 62 0.60 -11.28 -2.48
C LEU A 62 1.18 -11.49 -3.88
N ASP A 63 1.03 -10.49 -4.75
CA ASP A 63 1.59 -10.54 -6.10
C ASP A 63 2.82 -9.63 -6.19
N GLU A 64 3.80 -10.04 -7.00
CA GLU A 64 4.88 -9.18 -7.46
C GLU A 64 4.52 -8.62 -8.84
N GLU A 65 4.59 -7.29 -8.97
CA GLU A 65 4.33 -6.59 -10.22
C GLU A 65 5.50 -6.81 -11.19
N MET A 66 5.15 -7.01 -12.45
CA MET A 66 6.11 -7.16 -13.56
C MET A 66 5.80 -6.20 -14.72
N ASP A 67 4.58 -5.62 -14.76
CA ASP A 67 4.17 -4.66 -15.78
C ASP A 67 4.80 -3.28 -15.50
N ARG A 68 5.39 -2.68 -16.53
CA ARG A 68 5.97 -1.33 -16.51
C ARG A 68 5.18 -0.34 -17.36
N SER A 69 3.90 -0.60 -17.60
CA SER A 69 3.01 0.30 -18.35
C SER A 69 2.64 1.58 -17.59
N GLY A 70 2.73 1.59 -16.26
CA GLY A 70 2.28 2.69 -15.41
C GLY A 70 0.76 2.78 -15.24
N ARG A 71 -0.01 1.78 -15.70
CA ARG A 71 -1.49 1.80 -15.63
C ARG A 71 -2.05 1.52 -14.23
N THR A 72 -1.30 0.81 -13.39
CA THR A 72 -1.67 0.49 -12.00
C THR A 72 -0.71 1.18 -11.03
N ASP A 73 -1.12 1.35 -9.77
CA ASP A 73 -0.26 1.96 -8.74
C ASP A 73 1.07 1.19 -8.58
N THR A 74 1.01 -0.14 -8.57
CA THR A 74 2.18 -1.02 -8.49
C THR A 74 3.08 -0.90 -9.72
N SER A 75 2.49 -0.82 -10.91
CA SER A 75 3.25 -0.57 -12.14
C SER A 75 3.93 0.81 -12.11
N ARG A 76 3.26 1.82 -11.55
CA ARG A 76 3.84 3.16 -11.35
C ARG A 76 5.03 3.13 -10.40
N PHE A 77 5.02 2.29 -9.36
CA PHE A 77 6.18 2.13 -8.46
C PHE A 77 7.39 1.56 -9.20
N LEU A 78 7.20 0.57 -10.08
CA LEU A 78 8.30 0.04 -10.91
C LEU A 78 8.81 1.07 -11.90
N VAL A 79 7.91 1.80 -12.58
CA VAL A 79 8.28 2.88 -13.51
C VAL A 79 9.04 4.00 -12.78
N ALA A 80 8.74 4.23 -11.50
CA ALA A 80 9.44 5.19 -10.65
C ALA A 80 10.87 4.76 -10.31
N GLY A 81 11.21 3.47 -10.45
CA GLY A 81 12.55 2.93 -10.16
C GLY A 81 12.61 2.01 -8.94
N ALA A 82 11.48 1.58 -8.38
CA ALA A 82 11.49 0.57 -7.31
C ALA A 82 12.14 -0.73 -7.82
N LYS A 83 13.01 -1.34 -6.99
CA LYS A 83 13.65 -2.63 -7.30
C LYS A 83 12.60 -3.73 -7.43
N ARG A 84 11.60 -3.70 -6.56
CA ARG A 84 10.47 -4.63 -6.52
C ARG A 84 9.22 -3.85 -6.15
N SER A 85 8.07 -4.29 -6.65
CA SER A 85 6.76 -3.72 -6.31
C SER A 85 5.80 -4.85 -6.00
N LEU A 86 5.28 -4.86 -4.78
CA LEU A 86 4.43 -5.91 -4.25
C LEU A 86 3.01 -5.39 -4.00
N TRP A 87 2.01 -6.24 -4.18
CA TRP A 87 0.62 -5.95 -3.86
C TRP A 87 0.03 -7.00 -2.93
N LEU A 88 -0.14 -6.62 -1.66
CA LEU A 88 -0.84 -7.44 -0.67
C LEU A 88 -2.33 -7.07 -0.67
N ARG A 89 -3.18 -8.09 -0.83
CA ARG A 89 -4.63 -8.01 -0.67
C ARG A 89 -5.07 -8.97 0.42
N THR A 90 -5.91 -8.48 1.34
CA THR A 90 -6.52 -9.29 2.41
C THR A 90 -7.96 -8.83 2.62
N PRO A 91 -8.82 -9.61 3.28
CA PRO A 91 -10.10 -9.11 3.74
C PRO A 91 -9.92 -8.01 4.80
N GLN A 92 -10.96 -7.21 4.99
CA GLN A 92 -11.00 -6.20 6.04
C GLN A 92 -10.92 -6.87 7.41
N GLY A 93 -10.02 -6.37 8.27
CA GLY A 93 -9.74 -6.96 9.59
C GLY A 93 -8.68 -8.07 9.57
N GLU A 94 -8.38 -8.65 8.40
CA GLU A 94 -7.51 -9.83 8.26
C GLU A 94 -6.11 -9.51 7.72
N LEU A 95 -5.63 -8.27 7.92
CA LEU A 95 -4.28 -7.90 7.47
C LEU A 95 -3.19 -8.75 8.15
N ALA A 96 -3.43 -9.20 9.38
CA ALA A 96 -2.51 -10.04 10.13
C ALA A 96 -2.19 -11.35 9.41
N ASP A 97 -3.15 -11.92 8.68
CA ASP A 97 -3.00 -13.19 7.97
C ASP A 97 -2.10 -13.06 6.74
N GLY A 98 -1.98 -11.84 6.18
CA GLY A 98 -1.05 -11.52 5.10
C GLY A 98 0.38 -11.22 5.54
N MET A 99 0.61 -11.00 6.84
CA MET A 99 1.93 -10.57 7.33
C MET A 99 3.04 -11.63 7.18
N PRO A 100 2.81 -12.94 7.38
CA PRO A 100 3.85 -13.94 7.18
C PRO A 100 4.41 -13.92 5.75
N ALA A 101 3.53 -13.97 4.75
CA ALA A 101 3.92 -13.92 3.34
C ALA A 101 4.63 -12.59 2.98
N LEU A 102 4.12 -11.47 3.50
CA LEU A 102 4.77 -10.17 3.28
C LEU A 102 6.18 -10.13 3.90
N ARG A 103 6.37 -10.65 5.11
CA ARG A 103 7.69 -10.68 5.77
C ARG A 103 8.69 -11.54 5.00
N GLU A 104 8.25 -12.69 4.52
CA GLU A 104 9.07 -13.56 3.67
C GLU A 104 9.47 -12.85 2.38
N ALA A 105 8.51 -12.25 1.67
CA ALA A 105 8.78 -11.51 0.45
C ALA A 105 9.70 -10.30 0.65
N LEU A 106 9.68 -9.68 1.83
CA LEU A 106 10.55 -8.55 2.18
C LEU A 106 11.92 -8.98 2.73
N SER A 107 12.19 -10.29 2.84
CA SER A 107 13.49 -10.78 3.28
C SER A 107 14.61 -10.25 2.37
N GLY A 108 15.67 -9.71 2.98
CA GLY A 108 16.78 -9.08 2.27
C GLY A 108 16.53 -7.66 1.75
N ALA A 109 15.33 -7.09 1.91
CA ALA A 109 15.08 -5.70 1.54
C ALA A 109 15.74 -4.72 2.53
N GLU A 110 16.49 -3.76 1.99
CA GLU A 110 17.12 -2.71 2.81
C GLU A 110 16.14 -1.62 3.21
N ASN A 111 15.41 -1.06 2.23
CA ASN A 111 14.44 0.02 2.43
C ASN A 111 13.10 -0.36 1.78
N VAL A 112 12.02 -0.20 2.54
CA VAL A 112 10.66 -0.52 2.11
C VAL A 112 9.77 0.71 2.25
N ILE A 113 9.02 1.00 1.19
CA ILE A 113 7.99 2.04 1.18
C ILE A 113 6.62 1.36 1.06
N LEU A 114 5.72 1.62 2.02
CA LEU A 114 4.41 0.97 2.12
C LEU A 114 3.29 1.99 1.95
N GLU A 115 2.42 1.78 0.98
CA GLU A 115 1.18 2.56 0.84
C GLU A 115 0.05 1.90 1.65
N SER A 116 -0.17 2.32 2.90
CA SER A 116 -1.22 1.78 3.79
C SER A 116 -1.37 2.56 5.10
N ASN A 117 -2.59 2.79 5.56
CA ASN A 117 -2.84 3.17 6.96
C ASN A 117 -2.88 1.94 7.87
N ALA A 118 -3.50 0.86 7.39
CA ALA A 118 -3.86 -0.29 8.23
C ALA A 118 -2.64 -1.03 8.78
N ILE A 119 -1.51 -0.96 8.06
CA ILE A 119 -0.25 -1.60 8.44
C ILE A 119 0.32 -1.08 9.76
N LEU A 120 -0.02 0.16 10.15
CA LEU A 120 0.39 0.77 11.42
C LEU A 120 -0.17 0.04 12.66
N GLN A 121 -1.18 -0.82 12.48
CA GLN A 121 -1.69 -1.69 13.55
C GLN A 121 -0.73 -2.84 13.86
N LEU A 122 0.17 -3.20 12.93
CA LEU A 122 0.97 -4.42 12.97
C LEU A 122 2.49 -4.15 12.97
N LEU A 123 2.91 -2.93 12.64
CA LEU A 123 4.32 -2.51 12.73
C LEU A 123 4.44 -1.02 13.10
N ARG A 124 5.59 -0.65 13.65
CA ARG A 124 6.00 0.76 13.83
C ARG A 124 7.04 1.13 12.78
N PRO A 125 6.74 2.06 11.85
CA PRO A 125 7.71 2.46 10.85
C PRO A 125 8.73 3.43 11.42
N GLN A 126 9.85 3.63 10.70
CA GLN A 126 10.82 4.67 11.04
C GLN A 126 10.30 6.06 10.69
N LEU A 127 9.47 6.16 9.66
CA LEU A 127 8.76 7.37 9.30
C LEU A 127 7.36 7.02 8.78
N TYR A 128 6.38 7.79 9.23
CA TYR A 128 5.02 7.77 8.73
C TYR A 128 4.69 9.14 8.16
N LEU A 129 4.27 9.19 6.90
CA LEU A 129 3.78 10.40 6.25
C LEU A 129 2.31 10.20 5.89
N ALA A 130 1.47 11.13 6.30
CA ALA A 130 0.04 11.09 6.00
C ALA A 130 -0.31 12.18 4.99
N VAL A 131 -0.97 11.80 3.89
CA VAL A 131 -1.43 12.74 2.87
C VAL A 131 -2.89 13.15 3.14
N LEU A 132 -3.09 14.46 3.24
CA LEU A 132 -4.39 15.09 3.46
C LEU A 132 -4.78 15.88 2.21
N GLU A 133 -6.04 15.76 1.83
CA GLU A 133 -6.68 16.54 0.76
C GLU A 133 -7.78 17.35 1.47
N PRO A 134 -7.55 18.63 1.78
CA PRO A 134 -8.47 19.43 2.58
C PRO A 134 -9.90 19.51 2.02
N SER A 135 -10.06 19.33 0.70
CA SER A 135 -11.39 19.33 0.07
C SER A 135 -12.15 18.01 0.21
N GLN A 136 -11.55 16.96 0.79
CA GLN A 136 -12.22 15.69 1.06
C GLN A 136 -12.59 15.58 2.54
N GLU A 137 -13.88 15.53 2.81
CA GLU A 137 -14.42 15.43 4.17
C GLU A 137 -14.39 13.98 4.71
N ASP A 138 -14.21 12.99 3.84
CA ASP A 138 -14.21 11.56 4.21
C ASP A 138 -12.94 11.15 4.92
N PHE A 139 -13.07 10.63 6.16
CA PHE A 139 -11.96 10.02 6.88
C PHE A 139 -12.16 8.51 7.07
N LYS A 140 -11.18 7.72 6.62
CA LYS A 140 -11.09 6.32 7.00
C LYS A 140 -10.88 6.21 8.51
N ALA A 141 -11.54 5.25 9.14
CA ALA A 141 -11.36 4.97 10.57
C ALA A 141 -9.88 4.70 10.94
N THR A 142 -9.10 4.10 10.04
CA THR A 142 -7.67 3.92 10.24
C THR A 142 -6.89 5.23 10.18
N ALA A 143 -7.31 6.21 9.39
CA ALA A 143 -6.64 7.50 9.35
C ALA A 143 -6.85 8.27 10.65
N LEU A 144 -8.07 8.29 11.20
CA LEU A 144 -8.39 8.96 12.47
C LEU A 144 -7.60 8.42 13.68
N ARG A 145 -7.04 7.20 13.59
CA ARG A 145 -6.21 6.63 14.66
C ARG A 145 -4.75 7.07 14.62
N TYR A 146 -4.26 7.51 13.47
CA TYR A 146 -2.83 7.72 13.22
C TYR A 146 -2.49 9.12 12.70
N LEU A 147 -3.50 9.94 12.41
CA LEU A 147 -3.40 11.39 12.27
C LEU A 147 -3.58 12.04 13.64
#